data_AF-A0A352CDQ9-F1
#
_entry.id   AF-A0A352CDQ9-F1
#
_cell.length_a   1.000
_cell.length_b   1.000
_cell.length_c   1.000
_cell.angle_alpha   90.00
_cell.angle_beta   90.00
_cell.angle_gamma   90.00
#
_symmetry.space_group_name_H-M   'P 1'
#
loop_
_entity.id
_entity.type
_entity.pdbx_description
1 polymer ?
#
loop_
_entity_poly.entity_id
_entity_poly.type
_entity_poly.pdbx_seq_one_letter_code
_entity_poly.pdbx_strand_id
1 'polypeptide(L)'
;MITWLANPERFVKFARPAAPIAAIITVLTFIIGIPWALVFSPEDFRQGASVRIMYVHVPAAWMAMFVYTIIAVAGFISFVWRHVLADAAIRYAAPMGAIFTALALVTGSLWGQPMWGTWWAWDARLTSVLVLFFLYLGLISLRGAIGNETRAARLVAIAAMVGWINVPIVKFSVDIWNSLHQSASVIRADGPTIHASMLWPLAIMGLAYMAFFAWAMLTALLAEVDVRRVKALDSKTGPASRIRIETNASPGGAFKPGAANG
;
A
#
# COMPACT_ATOMS: atom_id res chain seq x y z
N MET A 1 -8.81 -12.02 18.65
CA MET A 1 -8.77 -11.69 17.20
C MET A 1 -7.38 -11.76 16.59
N ILE A 2 -6.33 -11.19 17.19
CA ILE A 2 -4.96 -11.16 16.62
C ILE A 2 -4.39 -12.57 16.38
N THR A 3 -4.60 -13.52 17.30
CA THR A 3 -4.17 -14.92 17.15
C THR A 3 -4.92 -15.69 16.06
N TRP A 4 -6.08 -15.21 15.61
CA TRP A 4 -6.88 -15.93 14.61
C TRP A 4 -6.34 -15.73 13.18
N LEU A 5 -5.96 -14.50 12.84
CA LEU A 5 -5.34 -14.17 11.54
C LEU A 5 -3.87 -14.58 11.46
N ALA A 6 -3.25 -14.93 12.61
CA ALA A 6 -1.88 -15.40 12.65
C ALA A 6 -1.69 -16.79 12.02
N ASN A 7 -2.78 -17.57 11.88
CA ASN A 7 -2.77 -18.83 11.15
C ASN A 7 -2.90 -18.57 9.64
N PRO A 8 -1.90 -18.94 8.81
CA PRO A 8 -1.93 -18.71 7.36
C PRO A 8 -3.16 -19.30 6.66
N GLU A 9 -3.67 -20.44 7.11
CA GLU A 9 -4.86 -21.06 6.52
C GLU A 9 -6.12 -20.25 6.81
N ARG A 10 -6.24 -19.71 8.03
CA ARG A 10 -7.38 -18.87 8.42
C ARG A 10 -7.34 -17.53 7.71
N PHE A 11 -6.15 -16.93 7.62
CA PHE A 11 -5.94 -15.74 6.80
C PHE A 11 -6.39 -15.98 5.35
N VAL A 12 -5.95 -17.09 4.73
CA VAL A 12 -6.35 -17.42 3.35
C VAL A 12 -7.86 -17.61 3.22
N LYS A 13 -8.52 -18.29 4.16
CA LYS A 13 -9.98 -18.47 4.16
C LYS A 13 -10.74 -17.14 4.22
N PHE A 14 -10.20 -16.15 4.92
CA PHE A 14 -10.76 -14.81 4.96
C PHE A 14 -10.41 -13.98 3.72
N ALA A 15 -9.13 -13.94 3.34
CA ALA A 15 -8.61 -13.06 2.31
C ALA A 15 -9.09 -13.45 0.90
N ARG A 16 -9.27 -14.76 0.60
CA ARG A 16 -9.73 -15.22 -0.71
C ARG A 16 -11.10 -14.66 -1.13
N PRO A 17 -12.15 -14.68 -0.29
CA PRO A 17 -13.40 -14.01 -0.63
C PRO A 17 -13.34 -12.50 -0.43
N ALA A 18 -12.55 -11.98 0.53
CA ALA A 18 -12.48 -10.55 0.79
C ALA A 18 -11.79 -9.75 -0.34
N ALA A 19 -10.77 -10.32 -0.99
CA ALA A 19 -10.03 -9.67 -2.07
C ALA A 19 -10.91 -9.27 -3.28
N PRO A 20 -11.72 -10.17 -3.89
CA PRO A 20 -12.61 -9.79 -4.99
C PRO A 20 -13.72 -8.84 -4.55
N ILE A 21 -14.22 -8.94 -3.31
CA ILE A 21 -15.19 -7.96 -2.77
C ILE A 21 -14.54 -6.58 -2.70
N ALA A 22 -13.32 -6.47 -2.18
CA ALA A 22 -12.58 -5.21 -2.14
C ALA A 22 -12.31 -4.68 -3.56
N ALA A 23 -12.03 -5.56 -4.53
CA ALA A 23 -11.88 -5.17 -5.94
C ALA A 23 -13.18 -4.59 -6.52
N ILE A 24 -14.32 -5.24 -6.28
CA ILE A 24 -15.64 -4.74 -6.72
C ILE A 24 -15.94 -3.38 -6.10
N ILE A 25 -15.75 -3.24 -4.78
CA ILE A 25 -15.93 -1.95 -4.08
C ILE A 25 -15.01 -0.89 -4.68
N THR A 26 -13.76 -1.22 -4.96
CA THR A 26 -12.79 -0.32 -5.60
C THR A 26 -13.29 0.18 -6.95
N VAL A 27 -13.73 -0.75 -7.83
CA VAL A 27 -14.23 -0.40 -9.16
C VAL A 27 -15.48 0.47 -9.07
N LEU A 28 -16.46 0.09 -8.25
CA LEU A 28 -17.70 0.84 -8.10
C LEU A 28 -17.44 2.26 -7.54
N THR A 29 -16.62 2.37 -6.51
CA THR A 29 -16.32 3.66 -5.88
C THR A 29 -15.48 4.56 -6.76
N PHE A 30 -14.59 4.05 -7.62
CA PHE A 30 -13.91 4.87 -8.62
C PHE A 30 -14.83 5.30 -9.77
N ILE A 31 -15.68 4.40 -10.28
CA ILE A 31 -16.67 4.72 -11.33
C ILE A 31 -17.61 5.83 -10.88
N ILE A 32 -18.02 5.83 -9.62
CA ILE A 32 -18.89 6.86 -9.04
C ILE A 32 -18.07 8.10 -8.64
N GLY A 33 -16.95 7.89 -7.94
CA GLY A 33 -16.16 8.93 -7.31
C GLY A 33 -15.49 9.87 -8.30
N ILE A 34 -14.90 9.36 -9.38
CA ILE A 34 -14.15 10.19 -10.34
C ILE A 34 -15.06 11.21 -11.05
N PRO A 35 -16.18 10.82 -11.68
CA PRO A 35 -17.09 11.79 -12.30
C PRO A 35 -17.69 12.75 -11.28
N TRP A 36 -18.06 12.25 -10.09
CA TRP A 36 -18.67 13.08 -9.05
C TRP A 36 -17.68 14.15 -8.55
N ALA A 37 -16.44 13.75 -8.29
CA ALA A 37 -15.38 14.65 -7.83
C ALA A 37 -14.94 15.65 -8.91
N LEU A 38 -14.66 15.18 -10.14
CA LEU A 38 -13.96 15.99 -11.14
C LEU A 38 -14.89 16.73 -12.10
N VAL A 39 -16.15 16.30 -12.23
CA VAL A 39 -17.11 16.89 -13.18
C VAL A 39 -18.27 17.55 -12.45
N PHE A 40 -18.92 16.81 -11.54
CA PHE A 40 -20.18 17.25 -10.91
C PHE A 40 -20.00 18.05 -9.61
N SER A 41 -18.81 18.01 -9.00
CA SER A 41 -18.54 18.82 -7.82
C SER A 41 -18.70 20.31 -8.17
N PRO A 42 -19.41 21.08 -7.32
CA PRO A 42 -19.45 22.53 -7.47
C PRO A 42 -18.05 23.11 -7.29
N GLU A 43 -17.85 24.30 -7.82
CA GLU A 43 -16.68 25.11 -7.54
C GLU A 43 -16.75 25.67 -6.12
N ASP A 44 -15.59 25.83 -5.49
CA ASP A 44 -15.50 26.48 -4.19
C ASP A 44 -15.50 28.01 -4.38
N PHE A 45 -16.14 28.73 -3.45
CA PHE A 45 -16.25 30.19 -3.52
C PHE A 45 -14.89 30.91 -3.57
N ARG A 46 -13.85 30.35 -2.93
CA ARG A 46 -12.51 30.92 -2.88
C ARG A 46 -11.55 30.25 -3.87
N GLN A 47 -11.70 28.95 -4.08
CA GLN A 47 -10.74 28.17 -4.88
C GLN A 47 -11.18 27.94 -6.34
N GLY A 48 -12.43 28.27 -6.69
CA GLY A 48 -13.01 27.97 -7.99
C GLY A 48 -12.93 26.48 -8.33
N ALA A 49 -12.68 26.15 -9.59
CA ALA A 49 -12.48 24.78 -10.07
C ALA A 49 -11.25 24.06 -9.47
N SER A 50 -10.27 24.78 -8.92
CA SER A 50 -9.04 24.16 -8.37
C SER A 50 -9.31 23.28 -7.15
N VAL A 51 -10.45 23.48 -6.46
CA VAL A 51 -10.91 22.63 -5.35
C VAL A 51 -10.98 21.15 -5.76
N ARG A 52 -11.17 20.85 -7.05
CA ARG A 52 -11.27 19.48 -7.55
C ARG A 52 -9.98 18.67 -7.34
N ILE A 53 -8.82 19.33 -7.22
CA ILE A 53 -7.54 18.66 -6.88
C ILE A 53 -7.62 18.02 -5.49
N MET A 54 -8.39 18.61 -4.56
CA MET A 54 -8.63 18.08 -3.21
C MET A 54 -9.07 16.61 -3.24
N TYR A 55 -9.92 16.23 -4.18
CA TYR A 55 -10.48 14.89 -4.28
C TYR A 55 -9.47 13.81 -4.64
N VAL A 56 -8.30 14.20 -5.14
CA VAL A 56 -7.16 13.31 -5.40
C VAL A 56 -6.13 13.47 -4.29
N HIS A 57 -5.79 14.71 -3.96
CA HIS A 57 -4.74 15.04 -3.00
C HIS A 57 -5.06 14.59 -1.58
N VAL A 58 -6.24 14.91 -1.05
CA VAL A 58 -6.59 14.66 0.36
C VAL A 58 -6.69 13.15 0.65
N PRO A 59 -7.36 12.32 -0.17
CA PRO A 59 -7.31 10.88 -0.01
C PRO A 59 -5.89 10.31 -0.08
N ALA A 60 -5.04 10.80 -1.00
CA ALA A 60 -3.64 10.39 -1.09
C ALA A 60 -2.86 10.71 0.20
N ALA A 61 -3.04 11.91 0.76
CA ALA A 61 -2.40 12.32 2.00
C ALA A 61 -2.88 11.50 3.21
N TRP A 62 -4.17 11.16 3.30
CA TRP A 62 -4.69 10.25 4.31
C TRP A 62 -4.07 8.86 4.19
N MET A 63 -4.00 8.32 2.98
CA MET A 63 -3.41 7.02 2.73
C MET A 63 -1.92 6.97 3.05
N ALA A 64 -1.16 8.04 2.75
CA ALA A 64 0.25 8.13 3.12
C ALA A 64 0.48 7.92 4.63
N MET A 65 -0.30 8.57 5.49
CA MET A 65 -0.21 8.39 6.95
C MET A 65 -0.79 7.06 7.43
N PHE A 66 -1.94 6.65 6.86
CA PHE A 66 -2.63 5.42 7.23
C PHE A 66 -1.77 4.19 6.94
N VAL A 67 -1.21 4.08 5.74
CA VAL A 67 -0.38 2.94 5.34
C VAL A 67 0.88 2.89 6.19
N TYR A 68 1.50 4.02 6.54
CA TYR A 68 2.68 4.03 7.40
C TYR A 68 2.34 3.54 8.81
N THR A 69 1.15 3.89 9.31
CA THR A 69 0.64 3.36 10.59
C THR A 69 0.43 1.85 10.53
N ILE A 70 -0.13 1.32 9.44
CA ILE A 70 -0.25 -0.13 9.22
C ILE A 70 1.13 -0.80 9.22
N ILE A 71 2.13 -0.20 8.56
CA ILE A 71 3.51 -0.68 8.55
C ILE A 71 4.13 -0.67 9.94
N ALA A 72 3.91 0.37 10.73
CA ALA A 72 4.43 0.45 12.11
C ALA A 72 3.82 -0.63 13.01
N VAL A 73 2.52 -0.86 12.92
CA VAL A 73 1.81 -1.93 13.63
C VAL A 73 2.31 -3.31 13.17
N ALA A 74 2.46 -3.52 11.87
CA ALA A 74 3.03 -4.75 11.33
C ALA A 74 4.50 -4.93 11.75
N GLY A 75 5.27 -3.85 11.84
CA GLY A 75 6.63 -3.80 12.38
C GLY A 75 6.68 -4.29 13.82
N PHE A 76 5.82 -3.73 14.68
CA PHE A 76 5.69 -4.19 16.07
C PHE A 76 5.33 -5.67 16.15
N ILE A 77 4.34 -6.11 15.37
CA ILE A 77 3.90 -7.52 15.38
C ILE A 77 5.01 -8.46 14.88
N SER A 78 5.69 -8.08 13.80
CA SER A 78 6.83 -8.82 13.24
C SER A 78 8.00 -8.88 14.23
N PHE A 79 8.30 -7.78 14.91
CA PHE A 79 9.42 -7.69 15.85
C PHE A 79 9.20 -8.53 17.11
N VAL A 80 8.02 -8.43 17.74
CA VAL A 80 7.70 -9.12 19.00
C VAL A 80 7.47 -10.60 18.78
N TRP A 81 6.64 -10.98 17.80
CA TRP A 81 6.22 -12.37 17.60
C TRP A 81 6.90 -13.09 16.43
N ARG A 82 7.82 -12.43 15.72
CA ARG A 82 8.46 -12.97 14.51
C ARG A 82 7.42 -13.40 13.47
N HIS A 83 6.34 -12.64 13.38
CA HIS A 83 5.19 -13.01 12.58
C HIS A 83 5.45 -12.81 11.09
N VAL A 84 5.55 -13.93 10.38
CA VAL A 84 5.93 -13.97 8.97
C VAL A 84 5.02 -13.13 8.06
N LEU A 85 3.71 -13.18 8.27
CA LEU A 85 2.78 -12.42 7.44
C LEU A 85 2.82 -10.91 7.77
N ALA A 86 3.20 -10.56 9.00
CA ALA A 86 3.37 -9.16 9.38
C ALA A 86 4.64 -8.58 8.73
N ASP A 87 5.71 -9.37 8.65
CA ASP A 87 6.90 -9.01 7.88
C ASP A 87 6.59 -8.80 6.39
N ALA A 88 5.85 -9.74 5.80
CA ALA A 88 5.38 -9.63 4.42
C ALA A 88 4.52 -8.38 4.23
N ALA A 89 3.65 -8.06 5.20
CA ALA A 89 2.82 -6.87 5.12
C ALA A 89 3.66 -5.58 5.01
N ILE A 90 4.75 -5.45 5.76
CA ILE A 90 5.66 -4.30 5.64
C ILE A 90 6.25 -4.22 4.22
N ARG A 91 6.71 -5.36 3.70
CA ARG A 91 7.35 -5.47 2.38
C ARG A 91 6.42 -4.98 1.25
N TYR A 92 5.15 -5.35 1.28
CA TYR A 92 4.19 -4.98 0.23
C TYR A 92 3.53 -3.62 0.44
N ALA A 93 3.30 -3.22 1.70
CA ALA A 93 2.68 -1.94 2.01
C ALA A 93 3.64 -0.75 1.78
N ALA A 94 4.95 -0.93 1.96
CA ALA A 94 5.91 0.19 1.82
C ALA A 94 5.90 0.83 0.42
N PRO A 95 5.98 0.08 -0.70
CA PRO A 95 5.83 0.67 -2.04
C PRO A 95 4.46 1.33 -2.28
N MET A 96 3.36 0.72 -1.79
CA MET A 96 2.02 1.29 -1.94
C MET A 96 1.89 2.64 -1.23
N GLY A 97 2.38 2.73 0.01
CA GLY A 97 2.40 3.97 0.77
C GLY A 97 3.33 5.03 0.18
N ALA A 98 4.48 4.63 -0.38
CA ALA A 98 5.37 5.53 -1.12
C ALA A 98 4.65 6.18 -2.31
N ILE A 99 3.87 5.41 -3.08
CA ILE A 99 3.08 5.90 -4.22
C ILE A 99 2.03 6.92 -3.76
N PHE A 100 1.27 6.63 -2.69
CA PHE A 100 0.30 7.59 -2.14
C PHE A 100 0.98 8.86 -1.64
N THR A 101 2.16 8.75 -1.02
CA THR A 101 2.91 9.90 -0.53
C THR A 101 3.44 10.74 -1.70
N ALA A 102 3.97 10.11 -2.75
CA ALA A 102 4.39 10.80 -3.97
C ALA A 102 3.22 11.49 -4.66
N LEU A 103 2.07 10.81 -4.76
CA LEU A 103 0.84 11.39 -5.31
C LEU A 103 0.40 12.60 -4.51
N ALA A 104 0.44 12.53 -3.17
CA ALA A 104 0.12 13.65 -2.29
C ALA A 104 1.10 14.83 -2.49
N LEU A 105 2.40 14.59 -2.59
CA LEU A 105 3.41 15.63 -2.84
C LEU A 105 3.20 16.32 -4.20
N VAL A 106 3.02 15.54 -5.27
CA VAL A 106 2.82 16.07 -6.63
C VAL A 106 1.52 16.86 -6.71
N THR A 107 0.40 16.26 -6.30
CA THR A 107 -0.90 16.94 -6.34
C THR A 107 -0.99 18.12 -5.38
N GLY A 108 -0.29 18.05 -4.25
CA GLY A 108 -0.18 19.15 -3.30
C GLY A 108 0.59 20.33 -3.89
N SER A 109 1.67 20.06 -4.63
CA SER A 109 2.41 21.08 -5.36
C SER A 109 1.57 21.74 -6.46
N LEU A 110 0.81 20.94 -7.22
CA LEU A 110 -0.13 21.42 -8.24
C LEU A 110 -1.25 22.28 -7.66
N TRP A 111 -1.75 21.92 -6.48
CA TRP A 111 -2.74 22.73 -5.76
C TRP A 111 -2.12 23.97 -5.10
N GLY A 112 -0.83 23.86 -4.76
CA GLY A 112 0.03 24.88 -4.19
C GLY A 112 -0.01 26.20 -4.97
N GLN A 113 0.29 26.10 -6.26
CA GLN A 113 0.49 27.26 -7.14
C GLN A 113 -0.75 28.17 -7.24
N PRO A 114 -1.96 27.68 -7.57
CA PRO A 114 -3.12 28.56 -7.70
C PRO A 114 -3.61 29.12 -6.36
N MET A 115 -3.36 28.42 -5.25
CA MET A 115 -3.90 28.79 -3.94
C MET A 115 -2.99 29.71 -3.13
N TRP A 116 -1.67 29.50 -3.21
CA TRP A 116 -0.68 30.21 -2.39
C TRP A 116 0.46 30.82 -3.21
N GLY A 117 0.38 30.78 -4.54
CA GLY A 117 1.36 31.40 -5.44
C GLY A 117 2.71 30.66 -5.51
N THR A 118 2.84 29.47 -4.92
CA THR A 118 4.08 28.69 -4.92
C THR A 118 3.82 27.19 -5.04
N TRP A 119 4.70 26.49 -5.74
CA TRP A 119 4.71 25.03 -5.85
C TRP A 119 5.24 24.33 -4.60
N TRP A 120 6.02 25.05 -3.77
CA TRP A 120 6.65 24.52 -2.57
C TRP A 120 6.89 25.61 -1.54
N ALA A 121 6.74 25.24 -0.28
CA ALA A 121 7.18 26.01 0.86
C ALA A 121 7.82 25.07 1.88
N TRP A 122 8.81 25.56 2.61
CA TRP A 122 9.50 24.80 3.65
C TRP A 122 8.75 24.86 4.99
N ASP A 123 7.43 24.64 4.95
CA ASP A 123 6.62 24.60 6.16
C ASP A 123 6.67 23.22 6.84
N ALA A 124 6.19 23.15 8.08
CA ALA A 124 6.24 21.92 8.88
C ALA A 124 5.47 20.76 8.25
N ARG A 125 4.35 21.01 7.57
CA ARG A 125 3.53 19.96 6.94
C ARG A 125 4.19 19.44 5.68
N LEU A 126 4.55 20.31 4.75
CA LEU A 126 5.19 19.94 3.48
C LEU A 126 6.48 19.18 3.75
N THR A 127 7.32 19.71 4.65
CA THR A 127 8.59 19.10 5.00
C THR A 127 8.40 17.73 5.66
N SER A 128 7.44 17.58 6.58
CA SER A 128 7.19 16.28 7.25
C SER A 128 6.58 15.24 6.31
N VAL A 129 5.77 15.63 5.31
CA VAL A 129 5.30 14.71 4.26
C VAL A 129 6.45 14.28 3.34
N LEU A 130 7.38 15.19 3.00
CA LEU A 130 8.59 14.82 2.26
C LEU A 130 9.48 13.86 3.06
N VAL A 131 9.65 14.10 4.36
CA VAL A 131 10.33 13.16 5.26
C VAL A 131 9.61 11.81 5.29
N LEU A 132 8.27 11.79 5.32
CA LEU A 132 7.49 10.55 5.24
C LEU A 132 7.79 9.77 3.97
N PHE A 133 7.93 10.46 2.83
CA PHE A 133 8.30 9.84 1.57
C PHE A 133 9.70 9.21 1.63
N PHE A 134 10.68 9.91 2.20
CA PHE A 134 12.02 9.35 2.40
C PHE A 134 12.03 8.19 3.38
N LEU A 135 11.19 8.20 4.41
CA LEU A 135 11.04 7.06 5.32
C LEU A 135 10.53 5.83 4.56
N TYR A 136 9.53 5.98 3.69
CA TYR A 136 9.06 4.89 2.82
C TYR A 136 10.18 4.32 1.93
N LEU A 137 10.89 5.19 1.23
CA LEU A 137 12.04 4.79 0.39
C LEU A 137 13.12 4.11 1.24
N GLY A 138 13.39 4.65 2.43
CA GLY A 138 14.32 4.07 3.39
C GLY A 138 13.95 2.65 3.80
N LEU A 139 12.68 2.34 4.06
CA LEU A 139 12.23 0.97 4.36
C LEU A 139 12.43 0.02 3.17
N ILE A 140 12.14 0.47 1.95
CA ILE A 140 12.31 -0.31 0.72
C ILE A 140 13.79 -0.59 0.48
N SER A 141 14.63 0.44 0.51
CA SER A 141 16.07 0.34 0.30
C SER A 141 16.75 -0.46 1.40
N LEU A 142 16.39 -0.27 2.67
CA LEU A 142 16.95 -1.01 3.80
C LEU A 142 16.70 -2.50 3.68
N ARG A 143 15.50 -2.91 3.27
CA ARG A 143 15.22 -4.32 3.02
C ARG A 143 16.08 -4.87 1.88
N GLY A 144 16.17 -4.14 0.76
CA GLY A 144 16.94 -4.56 -0.40
C GLY A 144 18.45 -4.64 -0.17
N ALA A 145 18.98 -3.84 0.77
CA ALA A 145 20.41 -3.79 1.07
C ALA A 145 20.91 -4.95 1.95
N ILE A 146 20.01 -5.70 2.61
CA ILE A 146 20.39 -6.74 3.57
C ILE A 146 20.09 -8.12 2.98
N GLY A 147 21.14 -8.90 2.67
CA GLY A 147 20.97 -10.24 2.09
C GLY A 147 20.38 -11.28 3.05
N ASN A 148 20.53 -11.12 4.38
CA ASN A 148 19.92 -12.01 5.36
C ASN A 148 18.48 -11.57 5.67
N GLU A 149 17.49 -12.33 5.20
CA GLU A 149 16.06 -11.99 5.34
C GLU A 149 15.60 -11.79 6.79
N THR A 150 16.07 -12.61 7.73
CA THR A 150 15.71 -12.48 9.15
C THR A 150 16.27 -11.19 9.75
N ARG A 151 17.50 -10.83 9.39
CA ARG A 151 18.13 -9.57 9.81
C ARG A 151 17.44 -8.37 9.16
N ALA A 152 17.11 -8.47 7.87
CA ALA A 152 16.38 -7.46 7.13
C ALA A 152 15.01 -7.18 7.77
N ALA A 153 14.23 -8.23 8.03
CA ALA A 153 12.94 -8.15 8.71
C ALA A 153 13.03 -7.39 10.04
N ARG A 154 14.02 -7.73 10.88
CA ARG A 154 14.20 -7.08 12.18
C ARG A 154 14.57 -5.60 12.06
N LEU A 155 15.51 -5.26 11.20
CA LEU A 155 15.97 -3.87 11.03
C LEU A 155 14.88 -2.98 10.41
N VAL A 156 14.17 -3.50 9.41
CA VAL A 156 13.04 -2.81 8.78
C VAL A 156 11.90 -2.61 9.78
N ALA A 157 11.59 -3.61 10.61
CA ALA A 157 10.57 -3.47 11.65
C ALA A 157 10.91 -2.38 12.68
N ILE A 158 12.17 -2.30 13.12
CA ILE A 158 12.64 -1.23 14.02
C ILE A 158 12.51 0.13 13.33
N ALA A 159 13.01 0.27 12.10
CA ALA A 159 12.95 1.52 11.35
C ALA A 159 11.49 1.96 11.11
N ALA A 160 10.58 1.03 10.83
CA ALA A 160 9.15 1.30 10.69
C ALA A 160 8.53 1.88 11.97
N MET A 161 8.82 1.27 13.13
CA MET A 161 8.31 1.76 14.41
C MET A 161 8.86 3.14 14.78
N VAL A 162 10.17 3.37 14.59
CA VAL A 162 10.81 4.67 14.87
C VAL A 162 10.27 5.75 13.92
N GLY A 163 10.17 5.45 12.63
CA GLY A 163 9.66 6.39 11.64
C GLY A 163 8.19 6.77 11.84
N TRP A 164 7.41 5.97 12.58
CA TRP A 164 6.01 6.29 12.89
C TRP A 164 5.85 7.60 13.65
N ILE A 165 6.88 8.04 14.38
CA ILE A 165 6.92 9.35 15.06
C ILE A 165 6.65 10.51 14.06
N ASN A 166 6.98 10.34 12.78
CA ASN A 166 6.69 11.36 11.77
C ASN A 166 5.20 11.50 11.45
N VAL A 167 4.39 10.46 11.64
CA VAL A 167 2.94 10.51 11.37
C VAL A 167 2.21 11.55 12.25
N PRO A 168 2.36 11.57 13.59
CA PRO A 168 1.76 12.64 14.40
C PRO A 168 2.34 14.01 14.08
N ILE A 169 3.62 14.12 13.70
CA ILE A 169 4.21 15.39 13.24
C ILE A 169 3.47 15.90 12.01
N VAL A 170 3.24 15.06 10.99
CA VAL A 170 2.46 15.43 9.80
C VAL A 170 1.03 15.83 10.20
N LYS A 171 0.35 15.02 11.02
CA LYS A 171 -1.05 15.23 11.38
C LYS A 171 -1.28 16.54 12.12
N PHE A 172 -0.49 16.80 13.15
CA PHE A 172 -0.64 17.96 14.04
C PHE A 172 0.19 19.18 13.61
N SER A 173 0.96 19.08 12.52
CA SER A 173 1.80 20.16 12.01
C SER A 173 1.08 21.51 11.87
N VAL A 174 -0.18 21.51 11.43
CA VAL A 174 -0.98 22.73 11.24
C VAL A 174 -1.58 23.31 12.51
N ASP A 175 -1.67 22.50 13.56
CA ASP A 175 -2.22 22.96 14.85
C ASP A 175 -1.09 23.58 15.70
N ILE A 176 0.15 23.13 15.49
CA ILE A 176 1.32 23.49 16.29
C ILE A 176 2.14 24.61 15.63
N TRP A 177 2.24 24.64 14.30
CA TRP A 177 3.04 25.63 13.57
C TRP A 177 2.22 26.44 12.57
N ASN A 178 2.66 27.67 12.31
CA ASN A 178 2.18 28.46 11.18
C ASN A 178 2.51 27.73 9.87
N SER A 179 1.48 27.34 9.13
CA SER A 179 1.59 26.69 7.82
C SER A 179 0.74 27.45 6.82
N LEU A 180 1.14 27.38 5.55
CA LEU A 180 0.28 27.85 4.44
C LEU A 180 -1.01 27.01 4.35
N HIS A 181 -0.99 25.79 4.89
CA HIS A 181 -2.10 24.88 4.83
C HIS A 181 -3.25 25.31 5.74
N GLN A 182 -4.45 25.31 5.18
CA GLN A 182 -5.68 25.39 5.95
C GLN A 182 -5.77 24.24 6.98
N SER A 183 -6.28 24.54 8.17
CA SER A 183 -6.60 23.54 9.19
C SER A 183 -7.57 22.50 8.63
N ALA A 184 -7.59 21.30 9.22
CA ALA A 184 -8.43 20.22 8.73
C ALA A 184 -9.91 20.65 8.63
N SER A 185 -10.54 20.46 7.47
CA SER A 185 -11.95 20.82 7.23
C SER A 185 -12.91 19.62 7.28
N VAL A 186 -12.36 18.39 7.36
CA VAL A 186 -13.11 17.14 7.21
C VAL A 186 -13.11 16.30 8.49
N ILE A 187 -11.92 15.98 9.02
CA ILE A 187 -11.79 15.21 10.26
C ILE A 187 -11.42 16.18 11.38
N ARG A 188 -12.44 16.64 12.12
CA ARG A 188 -12.35 17.58 13.24
C ARG A 188 -13.16 17.06 14.43
N ALA A 189 -12.82 17.49 15.64
CA ALA A 189 -13.59 17.18 16.85
C ALA A 189 -15.02 17.76 16.79
N ASP A 190 -15.17 18.94 16.20
CA ASP A 190 -16.46 19.65 16.11
C ASP A 190 -17.26 19.35 14.82
N GLY A 191 -16.83 18.34 14.04
CA GLY A 191 -17.46 17.95 12.78
C GLY A 191 -16.92 18.66 11.52
N PRO A 192 -17.31 18.20 10.31
CA PRO A 192 -16.81 18.76 9.05
C PRO A 192 -17.31 20.19 8.81
N THR A 193 -16.41 21.09 8.40
CA THR A 193 -16.75 22.46 7.99
C THR A 193 -16.94 22.59 6.47
N ILE A 194 -16.62 21.52 5.73
CA ILE A 194 -16.84 21.44 4.29
C ILE A 194 -18.32 21.20 3.99
N HIS A 195 -18.85 21.89 2.98
CA HIS A 195 -20.25 21.71 2.56
C HIS A 195 -20.50 20.29 2.04
N ALA A 196 -21.69 19.74 2.29
CA ALA A 196 -22.04 18.36 1.97
C ALA A 196 -21.84 18.00 0.48
N SER A 197 -22.08 18.96 -0.41
CA SER A 197 -21.87 18.78 -1.86
C SER A 197 -20.42 18.50 -2.26
N MET A 198 -19.45 18.90 -1.45
CA MET A 198 -18.03 18.61 -1.64
C MET A 198 -17.56 17.48 -0.70
N LEU A 199 -18.17 17.33 0.47
CA LEU A 199 -17.84 16.26 1.41
C LEU A 199 -18.09 14.86 0.85
N TRP A 200 -19.23 14.63 0.21
CA TRP A 200 -19.60 13.30 -0.30
C TRP A 200 -18.69 12.80 -1.43
N PRO A 201 -18.39 13.59 -2.48
CA PRO A 201 -17.39 13.19 -3.48
C PRO A 201 -16.04 12.87 -2.85
N LEU A 202 -15.60 13.67 -1.86
CA LEU A 202 -14.36 13.42 -1.14
C LEU A 202 -14.39 12.12 -0.35
N ALA A 203 -15.49 11.83 0.35
CA ALA A 203 -15.66 10.61 1.12
C ALA A 203 -15.65 9.37 0.22
N ILE A 204 -16.31 9.43 -0.94
CA ILE A 204 -16.30 8.35 -1.93
C ILE A 204 -14.90 8.12 -2.49
N MET A 205 -14.16 9.19 -2.80
CA MET A 205 -12.76 9.07 -3.24
C MET A 205 -11.84 8.53 -2.13
N GLY A 206 -12.06 8.93 -0.87
CA GLY A 206 -11.39 8.36 0.30
C GLY A 206 -11.64 6.86 0.42
N LEU A 207 -12.90 6.43 0.30
CA LEU A 207 -13.28 5.02 0.31
C LEU A 207 -12.66 4.25 -0.86
N ALA A 208 -12.62 4.85 -2.06
CA ALA A 208 -12.00 4.23 -3.24
C ALA A 208 -10.51 3.94 -3.02
N TYR A 209 -9.78 4.88 -2.42
CA TYR A 209 -8.36 4.72 -2.11
C TYR A 209 -8.13 3.65 -1.04
N MET A 210 -8.94 3.64 0.01
CA MET A 210 -8.87 2.62 1.06
C MET A 210 -9.22 1.23 0.54
N ALA A 211 -10.27 1.11 -0.27
CA ALA A 211 -10.68 -0.15 -0.91
C ALA A 211 -9.61 -0.66 -1.87
N PHE A 212 -9.00 0.23 -2.67
CA PHE A 212 -7.91 -0.11 -3.57
C PHE A 212 -6.70 -0.66 -2.80
N PHE A 213 -6.29 0.03 -1.74
CA PHE A 213 -5.21 -0.45 -0.88
C PHE A 213 -5.54 -1.81 -0.26
N ALA A 214 -6.76 -1.98 0.28
CA ALA A 214 -7.18 -3.25 0.85
C ALA A 214 -7.14 -4.40 -0.18
N TRP A 215 -7.65 -4.16 -1.39
CA TRP A 215 -7.61 -5.14 -2.48
C TRP A 215 -6.17 -5.49 -2.88
N ALA A 216 -5.33 -4.48 -3.15
CA ALA A 216 -3.94 -4.68 -3.54
C ALA A 216 -3.15 -5.42 -2.45
N MET A 217 -3.36 -5.05 -1.19
CA MET A 217 -2.71 -5.64 -0.03
C MET A 217 -3.11 -7.09 0.19
N LEU A 218 -4.42 -7.39 0.14
CA LEU A 218 -4.92 -8.77 0.27
C LEU A 218 -4.39 -9.66 -0.86
N THR A 219 -4.39 -9.16 -2.09
CA THR A 219 -3.88 -9.87 -3.27
C THR A 219 -2.39 -10.17 -3.13
N ALA A 220 -1.59 -9.18 -2.71
CA ALA A 220 -0.15 -9.35 -2.50
C ALA A 220 0.15 -10.38 -1.39
N LEU A 221 -0.57 -10.32 -0.27
CA LEU A 221 -0.40 -11.27 0.84
C LEU A 221 -0.86 -12.69 0.48
N LEU A 222 -1.94 -12.84 -0.29
CA LEU A 222 -2.36 -14.14 -0.81
C LEU A 222 -1.29 -14.75 -1.72
N ALA A 223 -0.75 -13.94 -2.64
CA ALA A 223 0.33 -14.37 -3.52
C ALA A 223 1.58 -14.80 -2.74
N GLU A 224 1.95 -14.06 -1.69
CA GLU A 224 3.07 -14.42 -0.81
C GLU A 224 2.84 -15.76 -0.09
N VAL A 225 1.62 -16.01 0.40
CA VAL A 225 1.29 -17.30 1.02
C VAL A 225 1.38 -18.44 0.00
N ASP A 226 0.88 -18.24 -1.22
CA ASP A 226 0.93 -19.27 -2.27
C ASP A 226 2.38 -19.54 -2.73
N VAL A 227 3.21 -18.51 -2.90
CA VAL A 227 4.65 -18.66 -3.18
C VAL A 227 5.38 -19.46 -2.10
N ARG A 228 5.08 -19.18 -0.82
CA ARG A 228 5.67 -19.93 0.31
C ARG A 228 5.23 -21.39 0.32
N ARG A 229 3.97 -21.68 -0.03
CA ARG A 229 3.47 -23.05 -0.15
C ARG A 229 4.19 -23.82 -1.24
N VAL A 230 4.37 -23.23 -2.42
CA VAL A 230 5.11 -23.86 -3.53
C VAL A 230 6.55 -24.18 -3.10
N LYS A 231 7.28 -23.22 -2.51
CA LYS A 231 8.65 -23.45 -2.01
C LYS A 231 8.73 -24.58 -0.97
N ALA A 232 7.73 -24.66 -0.07
CA ALA A 232 7.68 -25.72 0.93
C ALA A 232 7.41 -27.10 0.29
N LEU A 233 6.61 -27.18 -0.77
CA LEU A 233 6.39 -28.42 -1.52
C LEU A 233 7.65 -28.86 -2.29
N ASP A 234 8.34 -27.92 -2.94
CA ASP A 234 9.60 -28.18 -3.64
C ASP A 234 10.70 -28.71 -2.70
N SER A 235 10.77 -28.18 -1.47
CA SER A 235 11.72 -28.69 -0.47
C SER A 235 11.42 -30.12 -0.01
N LYS A 236 10.17 -30.57 -0.11
CA LYS A 236 9.73 -31.91 0.29
C LYS A 236 9.88 -32.96 -0.80
N THR A 237 9.82 -32.57 -2.08
CA THR A 237 9.98 -33.51 -3.20
C THR A 237 11.42 -33.94 -3.40
N GLY A 238 12.41 -33.15 -2.99
CA GLY A 238 13.82 -33.53 -3.03
C GLY A 238 14.37 -33.81 -4.45
N PRO A 239 15.70 -33.88 -4.63
CA PRO A 239 16.29 -34.19 -5.94
C PRO A 239 15.90 -35.59 -6.47
N ALA A 240 15.71 -36.54 -5.55
CA ALA A 240 15.45 -37.95 -5.87
C ALA A 240 14.09 -38.21 -6.53
N SER A 241 13.05 -37.40 -6.26
CA SER A 241 11.75 -37.57 -6.93
C SER A 241 11.71 -36.91 -8.31
N ARG A 242 12.53 -35.87 -8.55
CA ARG A 242 12.64 -35.22 -9.88
C ARG A 242 13.32 -36.12 -10.89
N ILE A 243 14.41 -36.78 -10.49
CA ILE A 243 15.11 -37.77 -11.33
C ILE A 243 14.16 -38.91 -11.71
N ARG A 244 13.30 -39.37 -10.79
CA ARG A 244 12.36 -40.46 -11.05
C ARG A 244 11.29 -40.14 -12.09
N ILE A 245 10.85 -38.87 -12.17
CA ILE A 245 9.88 -38.42 -13.18
C ILE A 245 10.55 -38.35 -14.56
N GLU A 246 11.79 -37.85 -14.62
CA GLU A 246 12.56 -37.79 -15.87
C GLU A 246 12.97 -39.17 -16.39
N THR A 247 13.30 -40.13 -15.52
CA THR A 247 13.65 -41.50 -15.94
C THR A 247 12.45 -42.36 -16.35
N ASN A 248 11.24 -42.04 -15.88
CA ASN A 248 10.00 -42.74 -16.30
C ASN A 248 9.37 -42.14 -17.58
N ALA A 249 9.85 -40.99 -18.05
CA ALA A 249 9.59 -40.52 -19.40
C ALA A 249 10.53 -41.26 -20.38
N SER A 250 10.26 -42.55 -20.63
CA SER A 250 11.06 -43.36 -21.56
C SER A 250 11.09 -42.73 -22.97
N PRO A 251 12.22 -42.79 -23.69
CA PRO A 251 12.34 -42.38 -25.08
C PRO A 251 11.62 -43.41 -25.96
N GLY A 252 10.38 -43.09 -26.35
CA GLY A 252 9.68 -43.83 -27.39
C GLY A 252 10.32 -43.56 -28.76
N GLY A 253 10.93 -44.59 -29.35
CA GLY A 253 11.14 -44.69 -30.79
C GLY A 253 12.58 -44.65 -31.28
N ALA A 254 13.41 -45.64 -30.92
CA ALA A 254 14.61 -45.94 -31.70
C ALA A 254 14.21 -46.58 -33.04
N PHE A 255 14.29 -45.81 -34.12
CA PHE A 255 14.19 -46.25 -35.51
C PHE A 255 15.30 -47.28 -35.82
N LYS A 256 14.92 -48.49 -36.25
CA LYS A 256 15.86 -49.49 -36.78
C LYS A 256 15.98 -49.32 -38.30
N PRO A 257 17.17 -49.06 -38.87
CA PRO A 257 17.39 -49.18 -40.30
C PRO A 257 17.44 -50.66 -40.72
N GLY A 258 16.75 -51.00 -41.80
CA GLY A 258 16.71 -52.34 -42.38
C GLY A 258 18.07 -52.80 -42.93
N ALA A 259 18.31 -54.10 -42.81
CA ALA A 259 19.45 -54.79 -43.39
C ALA A 259 19.39 -54.76 -44.93
N ALA A 260 20.48 -54.34 -45.55
CA ALA A 260 20.75 -54.61 -46.96
C ALA A 260 21.43 -55.98 -47.07
N ASN A 261 20.76 -56.90 -47.76
CA ASN A 261 21.34 -58.14 -48.28
C ASN A 261 21.65 -57.93 -49.77
N GLY A 262 22.81 -58.43 -50.21
CA GLY A 262 23.04 -58.89 -51.59
C GLY A 262 23.29 -57.82 -52.64
#